data_AF-A0A090QZB3-F1
#
_entry.id   AF-A0A090QZB3-F1
#
_cell.length_a   1.000
_cell.length_b   1.000
_cell.length_c   1.000
_cell.angle_alpha   90.00
_cell.angle_beta   90.00
_cell.angle_gamma   90.00
#
_symmetry.space_group_name_H-M   'P 1'
#
loop_
_entity.id
_entity.type
_entity.pdbx_description
1 polymer ?
#
loop_
_entity_poly.entity_id
_entity_poly.type
_entity_poly.pdbx_seq_one_letter_code
_entity_poly.pdbx_strand_id
1 'polypeptide(L)'
;MNEQHIWQLAHGLVTSLELTAVSLLVGCLLALAMTMTLILRTPVLHWLSRGIITLFTGTPLLVQIFLIYYGPGQFDAVRNSIVWEWLSQPWFCAMLALALNTAAYSSQLFKGAFNAIPSANGKRAVH
;
A
#
# COMPACT_ATOMS: atom_id res chain seq x y z
N MET A 1 22.53 -14.43 28.01
CA MET A 1 21.51 -13.71 27.21
C MET A 1 20.30 -13.54 28.13
N ASN A 2 20.07 -12.33 28.64
CA ASN A 2 19.12 -12.12 29.75
C ASN A 2 17.69 -12.46 29.32
N GLU A 3 16.98 -13.23 30.12
CA GLU A 3 15.61 -13.71 29.85
C GLU A 3 14.62 -12.59 29.52
N GLN A 4 14.85 -11.37 30.05
CA GLN A 4 14.06 -10.17 29.73
C GLN A 4 14.13 -9.72 28.25
N HIS A 5 15.24 -9.95 27.55
CA HIS A 5 15.35 -9.56 26.14
C HIS A 5 14.52 -10.48 25.23
N ILE A 6 14.41 -11.76 25.61
CA ILE A 6 13.65 -12.76 24.84
C ILE A 6 12.18 -12.38 24.80
N TRP A 7 11.63 -11.91 25.93
CA TRP A 7 10.25 -11.44 26.01
C TRP A 7 9.99 -10.17 25.19
N GLN A 8 10.92 -9.21 25.18
CA GLN A 8 10.80 -8.00 24.35
C GLN A 8 10.81 -8.34 22.86
N LEU A 9 11.67 -9.27 22.44
CA LEU A 9 11.70 -9.75 21.06
C LEU A 9 10.41 -10.49 20.68
N ALA A 10 9.86 -11.30 21.58
CA ALA A 10 8.59 -11.98 21.36
C ALA A 10 7.43 -10.99 21.19
N HIS A 11 7.35 -9.95 22.02
CA HIS A 11 6.35 -8.88 21.87
C HIS A 11 6.50 -8.09 20.56
N GLY A 12 7.74 -7.76 20.18
CA GLY A 12 8.01 -7.09 18.90
C GLY A 12 7.62 -7.94 17.69
N LEU A 13 7.85 -9.25 17.76
CA LEU A 13 7.44 -10.21 16.74
C LEU A 13 5.91 -10.23 16.57
N VAL A 14 5.17 -10.36 17.68
CA VAL A 14 3.70 -10.37 17.65
C VAL A 14 3.16 -9.07 17.04
N THR A 15 3.69 -7.92 17.46
CA THR A 15 3.27 -6.61 16.93
C THR A 15 3.53 -6.50 15.42
N SER A 16 4.68 -7.00 14.96
CA SER A 16 5.05 -6.99 13.54
C SER A 16 4.15 -7.91 12.71
N LEU A 17 3.81 -9.08 13.24
CA LEU A 17 2.91 -10.04 12.59
C LEU A 17 1.49 -9.47 12.48
N GLU A 18 0.97 -8.89 13.56
CA GLU A 18 -0.34 -8.23 13.55
C GLU A 18 -0.39 -7.09 12.53
N LEU A 19 0.61 -6.20 12.58
CA LEU A 19 0.73 -5.08 11.65
C LEU A 19 0.80 -5.57 10.19
N THR A 20 1.60 -6.60 9.93
CA THR A 20 1.74 -7.18 8.59
C THR A 20 0.42 -7.80 8.14
N ALA A 21 -0.25 -8.59 8.98
CA ALA A 21 -1.52 -9.23 8.64
C ALA A 21 -2.61 -8.20 8.30
N VAL A 22 -2.78 -7.17 9.14
CA VAL A 22 -3.76 -6.10 8.90
C VAL A 22 -3.41 -5.31 7.63
N SER A 23 -2.14 -4.93 7.47
CA SER A 23 -1.69 -4.19 6.29
C SER A 23 -1.87 -4.97 4.99
N LEU A 24 -1.70 -6.29 5.01
CA LEU A 24 -1.88 -7.16 3.86
C LEU A 24 -3.35 -7.25 3.46
N LEU A 25 -4.26 -7.39 4.43
CA LEU A 25 -5.70 -7.39 4.17
C LEU A 25 -6.16 -6.07 3.56
N VAL A 26 -5.79 -4.94 4.17
CA VAL A 26 -6.14 -3.59 3.67
C VAL A 26 -5.49 -3.34 2.31
N GLY A 27 -4.20 -3.67 2.17
CA GLY A 27 -3.45 -3.52 0.93
C GLY A 27 -4.02 -4.36 -0.21
N CYS A 28 -4.50 -5.57 0.06
CA CYS A 28 -5.14 -6.42 -0.93
C CYS A 28 -6.46 -5.82 -1.44
N LEU A 29 -7.31 -5.29 -0.55
CA LEU A 29 -8.55 -4.61 -0.94
C LEU A 29 -8.26 -3.38 -1.82
N LEU A 30 -7.27 -2.58 -1.42
CA LEU A 30 -6.83 -1.41 -2.20
C LEU A 30 -6.24 -1.83 -3.56
N ALA A 31 -5.47 -2.93 -3.59
CA ALA A 31 -4.90 -3.46 -4.82
C ALA A 31 -5.98 -3.81 -5.83
N LEU A 32 -7.03 -4.51 -5.40
CA LEU A 32 -8.16 -4.87 -6.24
C LEU A 32 -8.88 -3.64 -6.78
N ALA A 33 -9.14 -2.65 -5.93
CA ALA A 33 -9.76 -1.39 -6.34
C ALA A 33 -8.91 -0.67 -7.41
N MET A 34 -7.61 -0.53 -7.20
CA MET A 34 -6.69 0.10 -8.16
C MET A 34 -6.52 -0.72 -9.45
N THR A 35 -6.49 -2.05 -9.38
CA THR A 35 -6.44 -2.89 -10.57
C THR A 35 -7.71 -2.73 -11.40
N MET A 36 -8.86 -2.62 -10.76
CA MET A 36 -10.14 -2.40 -11.44
C MET A 36 -10.12 -1.08 -12.24
N THR A 37 -9.65 0.01 -11.65
CA THR A 37 -9.53 1.30 -12.36
C THR A 37 -8.52 1.24 -13.53
N LEU A 38 -7.44 0.48 -13.37
CA LEU A 38 -6.45 0.25 -14.43
C LEU A 38 -7.03 -0.52 -15.62
N ILE A 39 -7.89 -1.50 -15.36
CA ILE A 39 -8.54 -2.34 -16.39
C ILE A 39 -9.67 -1.58 -17.09
N LEU A 40 -10.56 -0.92 -16.34
CA LEU A 40 -11.69 -0.16 -16.93
C LEU A 40 -11.27 1.11 -17.67
N ARG A 41 -10.01 1.57 -17.51
CA ARG A 41 -9.46 2.74 -18.22
C ARG A 41 -10.31 4.02 -18.08
N THR A 42 -10.96 4.22 -16.94
CA THR A 42 -11.65 5.49 -16.65
C THR A 42 -10.63 6.63 -16.64
N PRO A 43 -10.78 7.68 -17.47
CA PRO A 43 -9.65 8.54 -17.84
C PRO A 43 -9.00 9.23 -16.62
N VAL A 44 -9.80 9.81 -15.72
CA VAL A 44 -9.27 10.49 -14.52
C VAL A 44 -8.70 9.50 -13.50
N LEU A 45 -9.45 8.45 -13.17
CA LEU A 45 -9.08 7.49 -12.14
C LEU A 45 -7.89 6.62 -12.53
N HIS A 46 -7.75 6.32 -13.83
CA HIS A 46 -6.62 5.59 -14.39
C HIS A 46 -5.31 6.33 -14.17
N TRP A 47 -5.26 7.63 -14.46
CA TRP A 47 -4.06 8.44 -14.23
C TRP A 47 -3.72 8.56 -12.75
N LEU A 48 -4.74 8.73 -11.89
CA LEU A 48 -4.54 8.78 -10.45
C LEU A 48 -3.96 7.45 -9.92
N SER A 49 -4.58 6.32 -10.22
CA SER A 49 -4.09 5.00 -9.77
C SER A 49 -2.71 4.70 -10.33
N ARG A 50 -2.43 5.06 -11.58
CA ARG A 50 -1.10 4.88 -12.19
C ARG A 50 -0.05 5.75 -11.50
N GLY A 51 -0.37 7.01 -11.19
CA GLY A 51 0.50 7.91 -10.43
C GLY A 51 0.81 7.36 -9.04
N ILE A 52 -0.22 6.92 -8.30
CA ILE A 52 -0.04 6.29 -6.99
C ILE A 52 0.87 5.06 -7.11
N ILE A 53 0.58 4.13 -8.02
CA ILE A 53 1.38 2.92 -8.19
C ILE A 53 2.85 3.25 -8.48
N THR A 54 3.11 4.18 -9.40
CA THR A 54 4.47 4.61 -9.73
C THR A 54 5.18 5.27 -8.54
N LEU A 55 4.50 6.11 -7.77
CA LEU A 55 5.06 6.73 -6.56
C LEU A 55 5.43 5.67 -5.51
N PHE A 56 4.52 4.75 -5.20
CA PHE A 56 4.73 3.77 -4.13
C PHE A 56 5.69 2.64 -4.49
N THR A 57 5.88 2.34 -5.79
CA THR A 57 6.91 1.37 -6.22
C THR A 57 8.27 2.01 -6.52
N GLY A 58 8.33 3.32 -6.75
CA GLY A 58 9.57 4.06 -6.97
C GLY A 58 10.18 4.67 -5.70
N THR A 59 9.45 4.74 -4.58
CA THR A 59 9.92 5.34 -3.33
C THR A 59 10.31 4.30 -2.30
N PRO A 60 11.37 4.53 -1.50
CA PRO A 60 11.73 3.64 -0.40
C PRO A 60 10.62 3.57 0.67
N LEU A 61 10.31 2.39 1.20
CA LEU A 61 9.28 2.21 2.24
C LEU A 61 9.53 3.10 3.47
N LEU A 62 10.80 3.25 3.86
CA LEU A 62 11.19 4.14 4.96
C LEU A 62 10.71 5.58 4.69
N VAL A 63 10.93 6.10 3.48
CA VAL A 63 10.51 7.44 3.08
C VAL A 63 8.98 7.56 3.13
N GLN A 64 8.25 6.52 2.74
CA GLN A 64 6.78 6.51 2.81
C GLN A 64 6.29 6.67 4.25
N ILE A 65 6.88 5.92 5.20
CA ILE A 65 6.54 6.02 6.62
C ILE A 65 6.87 7.43 7.15
N PHE A 66 8.05 7.97 6.82
CA PHE A 66 8.45 9.33 7.21
C PHE A 66 7.48 10.38 6.69
N LEU A 67 7.11 10.31 5.40
CA LEU A 67 6.18 11.27 4.80
C LEU A 67 4.77 11.15 5.41
N ILE A 68 4.29 9.94 5.69
CA ILE A 68 2.97 9.73 6.30
C ILE A 68 2.93 10.22 7.74
N TYR A 69 4.01 10.05 8.51
CA TYR A 69 4.07 10.45 9.91
C TYR A 69 4.34 11.97 10.08
N TYR A 70 5.35 12.51 9.38
CA TYR A 70 5.77 13.90 9.55
C TYR A 70 5.12 14.88 8.56
N GLY A 71 4.70 14.40 7.38
CA GLY A 71 4.11 15.25 6.34
C GLY A 71 2.84 15.98 6.80
N PRO A 72 1.81 15.27 7.30
CA PRO A 72 0.58 15.90 7.75
C PRO A 72 0.78 16.86 8.94
N GLY A 73 1.80 16.62 9.77
CA GLY A 73 2.10 17.44 10.94
C GLY A 73 2.57 18.86 10.63
N GLN A 74 2.82 19.18 9.36
CA GLN A 74 3.16 20.55 8.92
C GLN A 74 1.92 21.42 8.66
N PHE A 75 0.73 20.83 8.58
CA PHE A 75 -0.50 21.54 8.27
C PHE A 75 -1.38 21.65 9.52
N ASP A 76 -1.59 22.87 10.01
CA ASP A 76 -2.44 23.13 11.18
C ASP A 76 -3.87 22.63 10.99
N ALA A 77 -4.38 22.69 9.75
CA ALA A 77 -5.70 22.16 9.41
C ALA A 77 -5.80 20.64 9.66
N VAL A 78 -4.71 19.88 9.42
CA VAL A 78 -4.71 18.44 9.67
C VAL A 78 -4.53 18.15 11.14
N ARG A 79 -3.67 18.89 11.85
CA ARG A 79 -3.47 18.72 13.31
C ARG A 79 -4.75 18.90 14.12
N ASN A 80 -5.61 19.83 13.73
CA ASN A 80 -6.88 20.07 14.40
C ASN A 80 -8.00 19.11 13.94
N SER A 81 -7.71 18.20 13.00
CA SER A 81 -8.67 17.24 12.49
C SER A 81 -8.62 15.90 13.23
N ILE A 82 -9.72 15.15 13.20
CA ILE A 82 -9.82 13.79 13.74
C ILE A 82 -8.80 12.83 13.12
N VAL A 83 -8.30 13.12 11.90
CA VAL A 83 -7.33 12.26 11.22
C VAL A 83 -5.97 12.31 11.90
N TRP A 84 -5.66 13.40 12.62
CA TRP A 84 -4.40 13.53 13.36
C TRP A 84 -4.26 12.50 14.48
N GLU A 85 -5.35 12.13 15.14
CA GLU A 85 -5.34 11.09 16.17
C GLU A 85 -4.75 9.79 15.62
N TRP A 86 -5.13 9.41 14.40
CA TRP A 86 -4.63 8.23 13.71
C TRP A 86 -3.23 8.43 13.12
N LEU A 87 -2.98 9.58 12.47
CA LEU A 87 -1.69 9.90 11.82
C LEU A 87 -0.56 10.21 12.82
N SER A 88 -0.89 10.47 14.08
CA SER A 88 0.10 10.64 15.15
C SER A 88 0.59 9.30 15.72
N GLN A 89 -0.12 8.20 15.45
CA GLN A 89 0.24 6.88 15.95
C GLN A 89 1.23 6.16 15.01
N PRO A 90 2.45 5.83 15.47
CA PRO A 90 3.46 5.20 14.62
C PRO A 90 3.00 3.87 14.02
N TRP A 91 2.22 3.10 14.78
CA TRP A 91 1.68 1.81 14.34
C TRP A 91 0.75 1.98 13.13
N PHE A 92 -0.18 2.95 13.17
CA PHE A 92 -1.11 3.21 12.08
C PHE A 92 -0.38 3.74 10.83
N CYS A 93 0.61 4.63 11.02
CA CYS A 93 1.42 5.12 9.91
C CYS A 93 2.22 4.00 9.22
N ALA A 94 2.84 3.10 10.00
CA ALA A 94 3.55 1.96 9.47
C ALA A 94 2.62 0.97 8.76
N MET A 95 1.45 0.68 9.35
CA MET A 95 0.40 -0.13 8.73
C MET A 95 -0.06 0.47 7.39
N LEU A 96 -0.31 1.78 7.34
CA LEU A 96 -0.79 2.47 6.15
C LEU A 96 0.27 2.50 5.05
N ALA A 97 1.52 2.82 5.39
CA ALA A 97 2.63 2.79 4.45
C ALA A 97 2.81 1.39 3.85
N LEU A 98 2.80 0.36 4.69
CA LEU A 98 2.94 -1.03 4.26
C LEU A 98 1.76 -1.50 3.40
N ALA A 99 0.53 -1.10 3.76
CA ALA A 99 -0.67 -1.41 3.00
C ALA A 99 -0.65 -0.75 1.61
N LEU A 100 -0.27 0.53 1.51
CA LEU A 100 -0.18 1.25 0.24
C LEU A 100 0.95 0.71 -0.64
N ASN A 101 2.10 0.39 -0.04
CA ASN A 101 3.21 -0.26 -0.72
C ASN A 101 2.76 -1.60 -1.32
N THR A 102 2.16 -2.46 -0.49
CA THR A 102 1.61 -3.75 -0.91
C THR A 102 0.57 -3.59 -2.00
N ALA A 103 -0.35 -2.64 -1.85
CA ALA A 103 -1.38 -2.36 -2.84
C ALA A 103 -0.79 -2.03 -4.21
N ALA A 104 0.24 -1.17 -4.26
CA ALA A 104 0.88 -0.77 -5.49
C ALA A 104 1.59 -1.93 -6.20
N TYR A 105 2.33 -2.76 -5.47
CA TYR A 105 2.98 -3.95 -6.05
C TYR A 105 1.96 -5.00 -6.51
N SER A 106 0.97 -5.31 -5.67
CA SER A 106 -0.08 -6.27 -6.00
C SER A 106 -0.93 -5.82 -7.18
N SER A 107 -1.22 -4.52 -7.32
CA SER A 107 -1.97 -4.03 -8.48
C SER A 107 -1.23 -4.24 -9.80
N GLN A 108 0.10 -4.08 -9.82
CA GLN A 108 0.92 -4.37 -11.00
C GLN A 108 0.92 -5.86 -11.32
N LEU A 109 1.06 -6.71 -10.29
CA LEU A 109 0.97 -8.16 -10.44
C LEU A 109 -0.38 -8.58 -11.03
N PHE A 110 -1.50 -8.10 -10.47
CA PHE A 110 -2.84 -8.44 -10.95
C PHE A 110 -3.12 -7.91 -12.36
N LYS A 111 -2.68 -6.69 -12.67
CA LYS A 111 -2.79 -6.14 -14.02
C LYS A 111 -1.96 -6.96 -15.02
N GLY A 112 -0.75 -7.37 -14.64
CA GLY A 112 0.11 -8.25 -15.43
C GLY A 112 -0.53 -9.60 -15.67
N ALA A 113 -1.07 -10.23 -14.62
CA ALA A 113 -1.80 -11.49 -14.70
C ALA A 113 -3.04 -11.37 -15.62
N PHE A 114 -3.82 -10.30 -15.49
CA PHE A 114 -4.98 -10.05 -16.35
C PHE A 114 -4.59 -9.91 -17.83
N ASN A 115 -3.52 -9.15 -18.12
CA ASN A 115 -3.02 -8.98 -19.48
C ASN A 115 -2.37 -10.24 -20.07
N ALA A 116 -1.92 -11.18 -19.23
CA ALA A 116 -1.33 -12.44 -19.66
C ALA A 116 -2.39 -13.47 -20.12
N ILE A 117 -3.66 -13.28 -19.74
CA ILE A 117 -4.77 -14.11 -20.22
C ILE A 117 -4.98 -13.78 -21.71
N PRO A 118 -4.77 -14.75 -22.63
CA PRO A 118 -5.01 -14.50 -24.05
C PRO A 118 -6.45 -14.07 -24.24
N SER A 119 -6.70 -12.91 -24.86
CA SER A 119 -8.06 -12.57 -25.25
C SER A 119 -8.56 -13.66 -26.19
N ALA A 120 -9.62 -14.36 -25.81
CA ALA A 120 -10.28 -15.34 -26.68
C ALA A 120 -10.83 -14.71 -27.98
N ASN A 121 -10.74 -13.39 -28.14
CA ASN A 121 -10.88 -12.71 -29.42
C ASN A 121 -9.60 -12.92 -30.24
N GLY A 122 -9.66 -13.97 -31.08
CA GLY A 122 -8.63 -14.38 -32.01
C GLY A 122 -8.09 -13.24 -32.87
N LYS A 123 -6.95 -12.70 -32.46
CA LYS A 123 -5.97 -12.08 -33.37
C LYS A 123 -4.59 -12.66 -33.10
N ARG A 124 -4.51 -14.00 -33.11
CA ARG A 124 -3.41 -14.71 -33.77
C ARG A 124 -3.81 -14.89 -35.22
N ALA A 125 -3.68 -13.84 -36.00
CA ALA A 125 -3.55 -13.94 -37.44
C ALA A 125 -2.31 -13.11 -37.79
N VAL A 126 -1.25 -13.83 -38.15
CA VAL A 126 -0.10 -13.41 -38.96
C VAL A 126 0.69 -12.21 -38.45
N HIS A 127 1.85 -12.47 -37.85
CA HIS A 127 3.15 -12.24 -38.49
C HIS A 127 4.26 -12.88 -37.65
#